data_AF-A0A1I0GPK7-F1
#
_entry.id   AF-A0A1I0GPK7-F1
#
_cell.length_a   1.000
_cell.length_b   1.000
_cell.length_c   1.000
_cell.angle_alpha   90.00
_cell.angle_beta   90.00
_cell.angle_gamma   90.00
#
_symmetry.space_group_name_H-M   'P 1'
#
loop_
_entity.id
_entity.type
_entity.pdbx_description
1 polymer ?
#
loop_
_entity_poly.entity_id
_entity_poly.type
_entity_poly.pdbx_seq_one_letter_code
_entity_poly.pdbx_strand_id
1 'polypeptide(L)'
;MSTIATSDVHAALNRAADQLLSAAGADGIVSRKDIRAKLLSLEGTERALVDMLYRYIDRRDNARSARVTKTDINTALKFIQTDLVDRFDLDNNGLSEDEVARMSELGKLAVTLARSLKAATAPTGGALAQKLGELSKGLFFDGYYGTEGGVSIQPFHAAAKLSQLTPDGLRSTLKLTNQPEHEIARFESADPCLQALINVHYDMPEHEQAEELVRFMKAHLRELHAVILGRDNPELGAEHPLYIVGTDSAGNLVGLKTGVIWT
;
A
#
# COMPACT_ATOMS: atom_id res chain seq x y z
N MET A 1 10.75 -4.75 0.63
CA MET A 1 9.38 -4.65 1.19
C MET A 1 9.26 -3.34 1.94
N SER A 2 8.09 -2.70 1.96
CA SER A 2 7.89 -1.39 2.59
C SER A 2 7.82 -1.48 4.11
N THR A 3 8.42 -0.50 4.81
CA THR A 3 8.23 -0.29 6.25
C THR A 3 6.76 0.02 6.57
N ILE A 4 6.31 -0.27 7.80
CA ILE A 4 5.01 0.18 8.31
C ILE A 4 5.24 1.32 9.31
N ALA A 5 4.50 2.43 9.17
CA ALA A 5 4.67 3.55 10.08
C ALA A 5 4.27 3.15 11.51
N THR A 6 5.07 3.56 12.49
CA THR A 6 4.82 3.26 13.91
C THR A 6 3.48 3.81 14.37
N SER A 7 3.05 4.96 13.84
CA SER A 7 1.72 5.54 14.06
C SER A 7 0.58 4.65 13.59
N ASP A 8 0.74 3.92 12.47
CA ASP A 8 -0.28 2.97 11.97
C ASP A 8 -0.43 1.80 12.95
N VAL A 9 0.68 1.34 13.55
CA VAL A 9 0.69 0.28 14.56
C VAL A 9 0.07 0.75 15.87
N HIS A 10 0.35 1.98 16.29
CA HIS A 10 -0.31 2.61 17.44
C HIS A 10 -1.81 2.70 17.24
N ALA A 11 -2.27 3.10 16.05
CA ALA A 11 -3.69 3.17 15.72
C ALA A 11 -4.36 1.78 15.79
N ALA A 12 -3.70 0.73 15.33
CA ALA A 12 -4.19 -0.64 15.45
C ALA A 12 -4.30 -1.10 16.93
N LEU A 13 -3.32 -0.76 17.77
CA LEU A 13 -3.36 -1.03 19.21
C LEU A 13 -4.47 -0.25 19.92
N ASN A 14 -4.63 1.04 19.61
CA ASN A 14 -5.71 1.88 20.14
C ASN A 14 -7.07 1.29 19.77
N ARG A 15 -7.24 0.86 18.51
CA ARG A 15 -8.47 0.18 18.07
C ARG A 15 -8.74 -1.08 18.88
N ALA A 16 -7.73 -1.93 19.12
CA ALA A 16 -7.90 -3.12 19.95
C ALA A 16 -8.28 -2.77 21.40
N ALA A 17 -7.69 -1.73 21.98
CA ALA A 17 -8.04 -1.22 23.31
C ALA A 17 -9.48 -0.69 23.35
N ASP A 18 -9.94 0.01 22.31
CA ASP A 18 -11.33 0.46 22.19
C ASP A 18 -12.30 -0.73 22.11
N GLN A 19 -11.94 -1.81 21.41
CA GLN A 19 -12.74 -3.04 21.41
C GLN A 19 -12.86 -3.63 22.82
N LEU A 20 -11.80 -3.63 23.61
CA LEU A 20 -11.85 -4.06 25.02
C LEU A 20 -12.78 -3.16 25.84
N LEU A 21 -12.62 -1.84 25.73
CA LEU A 21 -13.45 -0.89 26.46
C LEU A 21 -14.93 -1.01 26.08
N SER A 22 -15.23 -1.24 24.81
CA SER A 22 -16.61 -1.44 24.33
C SER A 22 -17.24 -2.75 24.82
N ALA A 23 -16.43 -3.70 25.29
CA ALA A 23 -16.93 -4.93 25.91
C ALA A 23 -17.40 -4.70 27.36
N ALA A 24 -16.95 -3.62 28.02
CA ALA A 24 -17.29 -3.35 29.40
C ALA A 24 -18.81 -3.22 29.60
N GLY A 25 -19.31 -3.76 30.71
CA GLY A 25 -20.68 -3.54 31.14
C GLY A 25 -20.91 -2.10 31.62
N ALA A 26 -22.10 -1.85 32.18
CA ALA A 26 -22.45 -0.53 32.73
C ALA A 26 -21.53 -0.06 33.88
N ASP A 27 -20.80 -0.98 34.52
CA ASP A 27 -19.82 -0.68 35.57
C ASP A 27 -18.44 -0.28 35.02
N GLY A 28 -18.25 -0.26 33.70
CA GLY A 28 -17.00 0.14 33.04
C GLY A 28 -15.85 -0.83 33.23
N ILE A 29 -16.15 -2.07 33.63
CA ILE A 29 -15.17 -3.12 33.90
C ILE A 29 -15.33 -4.26 32.90
N VAL A 30 -14.21 -4.75 32.36
CA VAL A 30 -14.19 -5.84 31.39
C VAL A 30 -13.92 -7.16 32.12
N SER A 31 -14.95 -8.00 32.22
CA SER A 31 -14.79 -9.35 32.75
C SER A 31 -14.38 -10.38 31.68
N ARG A 32 -13.95 -11.57 32.11
CA ARG A 32 -13.69 -12.71 31.20
C ARG A 32 -14.93 -13.14 30.41
N LYS A 33 -16.13 -12.92 30.95
CA LYS A 33 -17.38 -13.21 30.25
C LYS A 33 -17.62 -12.19 29.14
N ASP A 34 -17.42 -10.91 29.44
CA ASP A 34 -17.65 -9.82 28.50
C ASP A 34 -16.70 -9.92 27.31
N ILE A 35 -15.42 -10.18 27.57
CA ILE A 35 -14.46 -10.34 26.48
C ILE A 35 -14.77 -11.57 25.63
N ARG A 36 -15.19 -12.69 26.23
CA ARG A 36 -15.61 -13.88 25.46
C ARG A 36 -16.77 -13.57 24.53
N ALA A 37 -17.76 -12.82 25.01
CA ALA A 37 -18.87 -12.37 24.18
C ALA A 37 -18.40 -11.44 23.05
N LYS A 38 -17.53 -10.46 23.35
CA LYS A 38 -16.96 -9.55 22.35
C LYS A 38 -16.15 -10.28 21.27
N LEU A 39 -15.34 -11.27 21.66
CA LEU A 39 -14.53 -12.03 20.71
C LEU A 39 -15.38 -12.83 19.71
N LEU A 40 -16.63 -13.16 20.04
CA LEU A 40 -17.56 -13.80 19.09
C LEU A 40 -18.02 -12.84 17.98
N SER A 41 -17.98 -11.52 18.19
CA SER A 41 -18.34 -10.52 17.18
C SER A 41 -17.14 -10.01 16.37
N LEU A 42 -15.93 -10.48 16.68
CA LEU A 42 -14.70 -10.08 16.00
C LEU A 42 -14.17 -11.25 15.19
N GLU A 43 -13.50 -10.94 14.08
CA GLU A 43 -12.90 -11.93 13.20
C GLU A 43 -11.43 -11.62 12.92
N GLY A 44 -10.72 -12.60 12.35
CA GLY A 44 -9.35 -12.46 11.85
C GLY A 44 -8.35 -11.91 12.87
N THR A 45 -7.46 -11.06 12.39
CA THR A 45 -6.36 -10.48 13.17
C THR A 45 -6.86 -9.55 14.28
N GLU A 46 -7.97 -8.83 14.07
CA GLU A 46 -8.54 -7.95 15.09
C GLU A 46 -8.98 -8.77 16.32
N ARG A 47 -9.67 -9.90 16.12
CA ARG A 47 -10.01 -10.82 17.21
C ARG A 47 -8.77 -11.34 17.95
N ALA A 48 -7.76 -11.78 17.20
CA ALA A 48 -6.53 -12.34 17.78
C ALA A 48 -5.77 -11.31 18.63
N LEU A 49 -5.66 -10.07 18.13
CA LEU A 49 -5.02 -8.97 18.85
C LEU A 49 -5.79 -8.61 20.12
N VAL A 50 -7.12 -8.52 20.04
CA VAL A 50 -7.98 -8.22 21.21
C VAL A 50 -7.89 -9.31 22.28
N ASP A 51 -7.92 -10.60 21.91
CA ASP A 51 -7.74 -11.71 22.85
C ASP A 51 -6.35 -11.68 23.51
N MET A 52 -5.29 -11.49 22.71
CA MET A 52 -3.92 -11.45 23.23
C MET A 52 -3.68 -10.26 24.14
N LEU A 53 -4.19 -9.07 23.79
CA LEU A 53 -4.12 -7.87 24.62
C LEU A 53 -4.86 -8.07 25.95
N TYR A 54 -6.07 -8.64 25.92
CA TYR A 54 -6.81 -8.94 27.14
C TYR A 54 -6.03 -9.90 28.05
N ARG A 55 -5.50 -11.01 27.50
CA ARG A 55 -4.71 -11.98 28.28
C ARG A 55 -3.44 -11.37 28.85
N TYR A 56 -2.81 -10.44 28.12
CA TYR A 56 -1.65 -9.70 28.61
C TYR A 56 -1.99 -8.89 29.86
N ILE A 57 -3.14 -8.20 29.86
CA ILE A 57 -3.61 -7.41 30.99
C ILE A 57 -4.07 -8.31 32.15
N ASP A 58 -4.92 -9.30 31.88
CA ASP A 58 -5.47 -10.23 32.88
C ASP A 58 -4.37 -11.01 33.61
N ARG A 59 -3.29 -11.42 32.92
CA ARG A 59 -2.16 -12.10 33.56
C ARG A 59 -1.35 -11.20 34.51
N ARG A 60 -1.40 -9.89 34.32
CA ARG A 60 -0.72 -8.93 35.19
C ARG A 60 -1.45 -8.81 36.53
N ASP A 61 -2.78 -8.96 36.53
CA ASP A 61 -3.61 -8.97 37.73
C ASP A 61 -3.97 -10.42 38.10
N ASN A 62 -3.07 -11.10 38.81
CA ASN A 62 -3.18 -12.53 39.16
C ASN A 62 -4.31 -12.86 40.17
N ALA A 63 -5.27 -11.97 40.37
CA ALA A 63 -6.40 -12.16 41.28
C ALA A 63 -7.47 -13.08 40.67
N ARG A 64 -8.08 -13.93 41.52
CA ARG A 64 -9.17 -14.86 41.13
C ARG A 64 -10.41 -14.17 40.53
N SER A 65 -10.52 -12.85 40.73
CA SER A 65 -11.58 -11.97 40.24
C SER A 65 -11.02 -10.78 39.47
N ALA A 66 -9.92 -10.95 38.72
CA ALA A 66 -9.27 -9.89 37.98
C ALA A 66 -10.28 -9.05 37.18
N ARG A 67 -10.31 -7.75 37.48
CA ARG A 67 -11.23 -6.77 36.89
C ARG A 67 -10.38 -5.88 36.00
N VAL A 68 -10.52 -6.03 34.69
CA VAL A 68 -9.77 -5.17 33.76
C VAL A 68 -10.50 -3.83 33.68
N THR A 69 -9.90 -2.79 34.24
CA THR A 69 -10.43 -1.43 34.20
C THR A 69 -9.88 -0.65 33.01
N LYS A 70 -10.50 0.50 32.70
CA LYS A 70 -9.96 1.45 31.71
C LYS A 70 -8.53 1.89 32.04
N THR A 71 -8.21 2.05 33.32
CA THR A 71 -6.85 2.43 33.77
C THR A 71 -5.84 1.33 33.46
N ASP A 72 -6.21 0.06 33.65
CA ASP A 72 -5.33 -1.08 33.35
C ASP A 72 -5.08 -1.19 31.85
N ILE A 73 -6.13 -1.02 31.04
CA ILE A 73 -6.05 -1.00 29.58
C ILE A 73 -5.12 0.11 29.10
N ASN A 74 -5.34 1.35 29.55
CA ASN A 74 -4.51 2.49 29.15
C ASN A 74 -3.04 2.33 29.59
N THR A 75 -2.82 1.78 30.78
CA THR A 75 -1.48 1.52 31.31
C THR A 75 -0.75 0.46 30.49
N ALA A 76 -1.45 -0.63 30.14
CA ALA A 76 -0.91 -1.68 29.29
C ALA A 76 -0.67 -1.19 27.86
N LEU A 77 -1.60 -0.44 27.29
CA LEU A 77 -1.50 0.14 25.96
C LEU A 77 -0.26 1.03 25.84
N LYS A 78 -0.05 1.93 26.81
CA LYS A 78 1.13 2.78 26.86
C LYS A 78 2.42 1.97 26.94
N PHE A 79 2.47 0.96 27.81
CA PHE A 79 3.62 0.07 27.91
C PHE A 79 3.89 -0.66 26.59
N ILE A 80 2.84 -1.19 25.94
CA ILE A 80 2.99 -1.91 24.67
C ILE A 80 3.52 -0.97 23.58
N GLN A 81 2.94 0.22 23.45
CA GLN A 81 3.40 1.21 22.47
C GLN A 81 4.88 1.54 22.68
N THR A 82 5.29 1.86 23.91
CA THR A 82 6.69 2.27 24.16
C THR A 82 7.67 1.09 24.16
N ASP A 83 7.39 0.05 24.93
CA ASP A 83 8.36 -1.02 25.20
C ASP A 83 8.32 -2.16 24.17
N LEU A 84 7.19 -2.36 23.48
CA LEU A 84 7.01 -3.46 22.51
C LEU A 84 6.90 -2.98 21.06
N VAL A 85 6.74 -1.68 20.81
CA VAL A 85 6.69 -1.11 19.45
C VAL A 85 7.81 -0.09 19.24
N ASP A 86 7.79 1.04 19.94
CA ASP A 86 8.70 2.17 19.70
C ASP A 86 10.17 1.78 19.85
N ARG A 87 10.50 0.91 20.80
CA ARG A 87 11.87 0.39 20.99
C ARG A 87 12.44 -0.31 19.75
N PHE A 88 11.58 -0.82 18.86
CA PHE A 88 12.00 -1.51 17.65
C PHE A 88 12.13 -0.61 16.43
N ASP A 89 11.62 0.62 16.45
CA ASP A 89 11.75 1.61 15.37
C ASP A 89 13.02 2.45 15.62
N LEU A 90 14.20 1.86 15.36
CA LEU A 90 15.48 2.39 15.84
C LEU A 90 15.91 3.68 15.14
N ASP A 91 15.48 3.87 13.90
CA ASP A 91 15.84 4.99 13.03
C ASP A 91 14.67 5.96 12.78
N ASN A 92 13.51 5.72 13.40
CA ASN A 92 12.27 6.49 13.26
C ASN A 92 11.76 6.59 11.82
N ASN A 93 12.08 5.60 10.97
CA ASN A 93 11.53 5.51 9.61
C ASN A 93 10.36 4.52 9.49
N GLY A 94 9.89 4.02 10.64
CA GLY A 94 8.87 2.98 10.74
C GLY A 94 9.47 1.60 10.81
N LEU A 95 8.65 0.61 11.13
CA LEU A 95 9.12 -0.74 11.40
C LEU A 95 9.41 -1.51 10.10
N SER A 96 10.66 -1.92 9.95
CA SER A 96 11.13 -2.85 8.92
C SER A 96 10.71 -4.30 9.21
N GLU A 97 10.77 -5.20 8.22
CA GLU A 97 10.43 -6.61 8.43
C GLU A 97 11.37 -7.29 9.45
N ASP A 98 12.65 -6.91 9.48
CA ASP A 98 13.62 -7.47 10.43
C ASP A 98 13.35 -7.01 11.86
N GLU A 99 12.92 -5.76 12.04
CA GLU A 99 12.48 -5.25 13.34
C GLU A 99 11.18 -5.95 13.77
N VAL A 100 10.20 -6.07 12.86
CA VAL A 100 8.95 -6.80 13.11
C VAL A 100 9.19 -8.25 13.49
N ALA A 101 10.15 -8.93 12.85
CA ALA A 101 10.50 -10.31 13.16
C ALA A 101 10.97 -10.50 14.61
N ARG A 102 11.61 -9.47 15.18
CA ARG A 102 12.12 -9.45 16.57
C ARG A 102 11.07 -9.03 17.61
N MET A 103 9.95 -8.48 17.18
CA MET A 103 8.86 -8.08 18.10
C MET A 103 8.22 -9.28 18.79
N SER A 104 7.56 -9.02 19.91
CA SER A 104 6.66 -9.99 20.55
C SER A 104 5.48 -10.36 19.64
N GLU A 105 4.85 -11.50 19.89
CA GLU A 105 3.65 -11.93 19.14
C GLU A 105 2.53 -10.89 19.16
N LEU A 106 2.36 -10.17 20.28
CA LEU A 106 1.39 -9.08 20.39
C LEU A 106 1.75 -7.94 19.43
N GLY A 107 3.04 -7.55 19.37
CA GLY A 107 3.55 -6.55 18.44
C GLY A 107 3.36 -6.95 16.98
N LYS A 108 3.65 -8.22 16.64
CA LYS A 108 3.43 -8.77 15.30
C LYS A 108 1.96 -8.77 14.88
N LEU A 109 1.04 -9.11 15.80
CA LEU A 109 -0.40 -9.03 15.55
C LEU A 109 -0.86 -7.59 15.32
N ALA A 110 -0.33 -6.62 16.08
CA ALA A 110 -0.62 -5.21 15.89
C ALA A 110 -0.15 -4.71 14.52
N VAL A 111 1.07 -5.07 14.11
CA VAL A 111 1.61 -4.78 12.77
C VAL A 111 0.74 -5.39 11.68
N THR A 112 0.34 -6.66 11.85
CA THR A 112 -0.50 -7.37 10.86
C THR A 112 -1.86 -6.69 10.71
N LEU A 113 -2.48 -6.27 11.82
CA LEU A 113 -3.74 -5.52 11.79
C LEU A 113 -3.54 -4.15 11.12
N ALA A 114 -2.48 -3.41 11.49
CA ALA A 114 -2.16 -2.12 10.89
C ALA A 114 -2.00 -2.21 9.37
N ARG A 115 -1.26 -3.21 8.87
CA ARG A 115 -1.12 -3.49 7.43
C ARG A 115 -2.47 -3.77 6.77
N SER A 116 -3.33 -4.58 7.41
CA SER A 116 -4.65 -4.88 6.87
C SER A 116 -5.58 -3.66 6.80
N LEU A 117 -5.56 -2.81 7.82
CA LEU A 117 -6.36 -1.58 7.87
C LEU A 117 -5.87 -0.58 6.82
N LYS A 118 -4.56 -0.41 6.72
CA LYS A 118 -3.92 0.46 5.72
C LYS A 118 -4.25 0.00 4.30
N ALA A 119 -4.21 -1.30 4.04
CA ALA A 119 -4.59 -1.87 2.75
C ALA A 119 -6.09 -1.65 2.44
N ALA A 120 -6.96 -1.74 3.44
CA ALA A 120 -8.40 -1.51 3.28
C ALA A 120 -8.75 -0.05 2.97
N THR A 121 -7.95 0.90 3.44
CA THR A 121 -8.12 2.34 3.17
C THR A 121 -7.24 2.85 2.03
N ALA A 122 -6.47 1.98 1.38
CA ALA A 122 -5.59 2.38 0.29
C ALA A 122 -6.43 2.95 -0.86
N PRO A 123 -5.99 4.06 -1.49
CA PRO A 123 -6.69 4.61 -2.65
C PRO A 123 -6.71 3.57 -3.78
N THR A 124 -7.84 3.48 -4.47
CA THR A 124 -8.05 2.60 -5.63
C THR A 124 -8.62 3.39 -6.81
N GLY A 125 -8.51 2.83 -8.00
CA GLY A 125 -9.07 3.35 -9.24
C GLY A 125 -8.69 4.80 -9.50
N GLY A 126 -9.70 5.65 -9.73
CA GLY A 126 -9.51 7.07 -10.03
C GLY A 126 -8.79 7.87 -8.93
N ALA A 127 -9.03 7.54 -7.65
CA ALA A 127 -8.36 8.23 -6.54
C ALA A 127 -6.85 7.90 -6.49
N LEU A 128 -6.49 6.64 -6.79
CA LEU A 128 -5.09 6.24 -6.90
C LEU A 128 -4.41 6.92 -8.10
N ALA A 129 -5.09 6.94 -9.25
CA ALA A 129 -4.57 7.62 -10.44
C ALA A 129 -4.37 9.13 -10.20
N GLN A 130 -5.31 9.80 -9.52
CA GLN A 130 -5.14 11.21 -9.16
C GLN A 130 -3.88 11.44 -8.33
N LYS A 131 -3.63 10.58 -7.33
CA LYS A 131 -2.42 10.68 -6.51
C LYS A 131 -1.14 10.45 -7.31
N LEU A 132 -1.16 9.51 -8.25
CA LEU A 132 -0.05 9.31 -9.19
C LEU A 132 0.20 10.54 -10.06
N GLY A 133 -0.87 11.20 -10.53
CA GLY A 133 -0.76 12.42 -11.32
C GLY A 133 -0.19 13.62 -10.54
N GLU A 134 -0.47 13.71 -9.24
CA GLU A 134 0.17 14.70 -8.35
C GLU A 134 1.67 14.44 -8.25
N LEU A 135 2.06 13.18 -8.01
CA LEU A 135 3.45 12.76 -7.85
C LEU A 135 4.24 12.80 -9.18
N SER A 136 3.58 12.67 -10.33
CA SER A 136 4.25 12.71 -11.63
C SER A 136 4.39 14.11 -12.22
N LYS A 137 3.87 15.14 -11.55
CA LYS A 137 3.85 16.50 -12.08
C LYS A 137 5.27 17.06 -12.22
N GLY A 138 5.62 17.51 -13.43
CA GLY A 138 6.94 18.07 -13.73
C GLY A 138 7.99 17.01 -14.10
N LEU A 139 7.68 15.72 -13.90
CA LEU A 139 8.55 14.63 -14.32
C LEU A 139 8.36 14.35 -15.82
N PHE A 140 9.42 13.88 -16.46
CA PHE A 140 9.42 13.48 -17.86
C PHE A 140 10.32 12.26 -18.09
N PHE A 141 10.13 11.58 -19.22
CA PHE A 141 11.06 10.56 -19.68
C PHE A 141 11.98 11.15 -20.75
N ASP A 142 13.20 10.62 -20.82
CA ASP A 142 14.16 10.89 -21.89
C ASP A 142 14.69 9.58 -22.49
N GLY A 143 15.25 9.66 -23.70
CA GLY A 143 15.80 8.53 -24.43
C GLY A 143 14.77 7.44 -24.72
N TYR A 144 15.14 6.18 -24.45
CA TYR A 144 14.40 4.99 -24.87
C TYR A 144 12.94 4.92 -24.41
N TYR A 145 12.58 5.54 -23.28
CA TYR A 145 11.22 5.57 -22.75
C TYR A 145 10.56 6.95 -22.87
N GLY A 146 11.18 7.88 -23.59
CA GLY A 146 10.75 9.28 -23.67
C GLY A 146 10.79 9.84 -25.08
N THR A 147 10.63 11.16 -25.16
CA THR A 147 10.70 11.93 -26.40
C THR A 147 11.61 13.12 -26.19
N GLU A 148 12.49 13.40 -27.17
CA GLU A 148 13.20 14.68 -27.23
C GLU A 148 12.15 15.80 -27.46
N GLY A 149 11.64 16.38 -26.37
CA GLY A 149 10.56 17.37 -26.39
C GLY A 149 9.46 17.17 -25.35
N GLY A 150 9.46 16.03 -24.63
CA GLY A 150 8.69 15.82 -23.40
C GLY A 150 7.17 15.70 -23.60
N VAL A 151 6.69 14.52 -23.99
CA VAL A 151 5.26 14.20 -23.81
C VAL A 151 4.95 14.19 -22.31
N SER A 152 3.93 14.94 -21.91
CA SER A 152 3.57 15.05 -20.50
C SER A 152 3.08 13.71 -19.95
N ILE A 153 3.58 13.34 -18.77
CA ILE A 153 3.09 12.18 -18.03
C ILE A 153 1.71 12.50 -17.47
N GLN A 154 0.72 11.69 -17.84
CA GLN A 154 -0.67 11.82 -17.40
C GLN A 154 -1.07 10.63 -16.52
N PRO A 155 -1.86 10.85 -15.46
CA PRO A 155 -2.42 9.76 -14.70
C PRO A 155 -3.40 8.95 -15.56
N PHE A 156 -3.37 7.63 -15.38
CA PHE A 156 -4.22 6.71 -16.12
C PHE A 156 -5.02 5.82 -15.18
N HIS A 157 -6.31 5.66 -15.49
CA HIS A 157 -7.20 4.71 -14.84
C HIS A 157 -8.22 4.16 -15.82
N ALA A 158 -8.40 2.85 -15.79
CA ALA A 158 -9.53 2.16 -16.38
C ALA A 158 -10.11 1.16 -15.38
N ALA A 159 -11.40 1.32 -15.10
CA ALA A 159 -12.12 0.38 -14.26
C ALA A 159 -12.12 -1.00 -14.93
N ALA A 160 -11.66 -2.00 -14.18
CA ALA A 160 -11.55 -3.37 -14.64
C ALA A 160 -11.81 -4.32 -13.45
N LYS A 161 -11.70 -5.62 -13.69
CA LYS A 161 -11.78 -6.66 -12.65
C LYS A 161 -10.72 -7.71 -12.92
N LEU A 162 -9.50 -7.25 -13.16
CA LEU A 162 -8.38 -8.10 -13.53
C LEU A 162 -7.84 -8.81 -12.28
N SER A 163 -7.81 -10.14 -12.32
CA SER A 163 -7.07 -10.94 -11.34
C SER A 163 -5.56 -10.92 -11.63
N GLN A 164 -5.20 -10.75 -12.90
CA GLN A 164 -3.84 -10.66 -13.43
C GLN A 164 -3.80 -9.71 -14.63
N LEU A 165 -2.72 -8.97 -14.80
CA LEU A 165 -2.46 -8.11 -15.95
C LEU A 165 -1.76 -8.91 -17.06
N THR A 166 -2.52 -9.24 -18.11
CA THR A 166 -2.01 -9.89 -19.33
C THR A 166 -2.17 -8.97 -20.54
N PRO A 167 -1.48 -9.22 -21.66
CA PRO A 167 -1.70 -8.47 -22.90
C PRO A 167 -3.16 -8.47 -23.35
N ASP A 168 -3.86 -9.60 -23.27
CA ASP A 168 -5.28 -9.70 -23.63
C ASP A 168 -6.17 -8.92 -22.66
N GLY A 169 -5.89 -9.01 -21.35
CA GLY A 169 -6.58 -8.23 -20.33
C GLY A 169 -6.43 -6.73 -20.57
N LEU A 170 -5.22 -6.29 -20.95
CA LEU A 170 -4.95 -4.91 -21.33
C LEU A 170 -5.71 -4.51 -22.60
N ARG A 171 -5.62 -5.30 -23.68
CA ARG A 171 -6.33 -5.04 -24.96
C ARG A 171 -7.83 -4.88 -24.72
N SER A 172 -8.43 -5.79 -23.96
CA SER A 172 -9.85 -5.74 -23.63
C SER A 172 -10.20 -4.51 -22.79
N THR A 173 -9.38 -4.17 -21.78
CA THR A 173 -9.64 -3.04 -20.88
C THR A 173 -9.56 -1.71 -21.60
N LEU A 174 -8.55 -1.56 -22.48
CA LEU A 174 -8.32 -0.37 -23.30
C LEU A 174 -9.19 -0.32 -24.57
N LYS A 175 -9.96 -1.37 -24.86
CA LYS A 175 -10.75 -1.53 -26.10
C LYS A 175 -9.88 -1.39 -27.36
N LEU A 176 -8.68 -1.95 -27.32
CA LEU A 176 -7.74 -1.93 -28.45
C LEU A 176 -8.30 -2.75 -29.62
N THR A 177 -8.23 -2.19 -30.82
CA THR A 177 -8.63 -2.86 -32.06
C THR A 177 -7.45 -3.59 -32.71
N ASN A 178 -7.66 -4.23 -33.85
CA ASN A 178 -6.60 -4.85 -34.64
C ASN A 178 -5.88 -3.88 -35.58
N GLN A 179 -6.06 -2.57 -35.38
CA GLN A 179 -5.32 -1.57 -36.14
C GLN A 179 -3.85 -1.53 -35.68
N PRO A 180 -2.90 -1.21 -36.58
CA PRO A 180 -1.47 -1.19 -36.27
C PRO A 180 -1.09 -0.32 -35.06
N GLU A 181 -1.73 0.84 -34.88
CA GLU A 181 -1.53 1.77 -33.76
C GLU A 181 -1.98 1.21 -32.40
N HIS A 182 -2.82 0.17 -32.41
CA HIS A 182 -3.33 -0.52 -31.23
C HIS A 182 -2.63 -1.85 -30.96
N GLU A 183 -1.60 -2.19 -31.75
CA GLU A 183 -0.78 -3.36 -31.49
C GLU A 183 0.07 -3.14 -30.24
N ILE A 184 0.19 -4.17 -29.40
CA ILE A 184 1.11 -4.14 -28.27
C ILE A 184 2.49 -4.52 -28.80
N ALA A 185 3.32 -3.52 -29.07
CA ALA A 185 4.67 -3.75 -29.57
C ALA A 185 5.61 -4.25 -28.46
N ARG A 186 5.41 -3.78 -27.23
CA ARG A 186 6.11 -4.27 -26.04
C ARG A 186 5.17 -4.40 -24.85
N PHE A 187 5.42 -5.44 -24.06
CA PHE A 187 4.77 -5.70 -22.78
C PHE A 187 5.81 -6.30 -21.85
N GLU A 188 6.42 -5.46 -21.02
CA GLU A 188 7.58 -5.83 -20.21
C GLU A 188 7.43 -5.35 -18.77
N SER A 189 8.28 -5.84 -17.86
CA SER A 189 8.31 -5.33 -16.49
C SER A 189 8.53 -3.82 -16.52
N ALA A 190 7.81 -3.08 -15.67
CA ALA A 190 8.00 -1.64 -15.56
C ALA A 190 9.33 -1.23 -14.91
N ASP A 191 10.04 -2.17 -14.26
CA ASP A 191 11.23 -1.82 -13.46
C ASP A 191 12.32 -1.05 -14.24
N PRO A 192 12.72 -1.46 -15.46
CA PRO A 192 13.71 -0.70 -16.24
C PRO A 192 13.21 0.69 -16.62
N CYS A 193 11.92 0.81 -16.96
CA CYS A 193 11.29 2.08 -17.30
C CYS A 193 11.24 3.04 -16.09
N LEU A 194 10.79 2.55 -14.94
CA LEU A 194 10.76 3.32 -13.69
C LEU A 194 12.16 3.70 -13.20
N GLN A 195 13.16 2.84 -13.39
CA GLN A 195 14.55 3.18 -13.09
C GLN A 195 15.09 4.26 -14.04
N ALA A 196 14.75 4.21 -15.32
CA ALA A 196 15.10 5.25 -16.28
C ALA A 196 14.51 6.61 -15.87
N LEU A 197 13.27 6.65 -15.37
CA LEU A 197 12.67 7.87 -14.83
C LEU A 197 13.51 8.49 -13.70
N ILE A 198 13.95 7.67 -12.75
CA ILE A 198 14.79 8.13 -11.63
C ILE A 198 16.14 8.66 -12.16
N ASN A 199 16.76 7.92 -13.08
CA ASN A 199 18.07 8.26 -13.61
C ASN A 199 18.06 9.59 -14.38
N VAL A 200 17.00 9.88 -15.14
CA VAL A 200 16.84 11.15 -15.86
C VAL A 200 16.86 12.34 -14.91
N HIS A 201 16.33 12.17 -13.69
CA HIS A 201 16.26 13.23 -12.70
C HIS A 201 17.36 13.15 -11.63
N TYR A 202 18.39 12.29 -11.79
CA TYR A 202 19.38 12.03 -10.73
C TYR A 202 20.06 13.31 -10.19
N ASP A 203 20.44 14.22 -11.08
CA ASP A 203 21.08 15.49 -10.74
C ASP A 203 20.08 16.68 -10.77
N MET A 204 18.77 16.40 -10.68
CA MET A 204 17.71 17.41 -10.74
C MET A 204 16.98 17.57 -9.39
N PRO A 205 16.39 18.73 -9.10
CA PRO A 205 15.57 18.93 -7.89
C PRO A 205 14.42 17.92 -7.73
N GLU A 206 13.93 17.37 -8.83
CA GLU A 206 12.83 16.42 -8.88
C GLU A 206 13.26 14.96 -8.57
N HIS A 207 14.54 14.68 -8.28
CA HIS A 207 15.03 13.34 -8.01
C HIS A 207 14.23 12.61 -6.92
N GLU A 208 14.08 13.24 -5.74
CA GLU A 208 13.35 12.66 -4.61
C GLU A 208 11.88 12.41 -4.95
N GLN A 209 11.27 13.30 -5.75
CA GLN A 209 9.90 13.15 -6.22
C GLN A 209 9.76 11.94 -7.16
N ALA A 210 10.73 11.72 -8.06
CA ALA A 210 10.74 10.55 -8.93
C ALA A 210 10.88 9.24 -8.11
N GLU A 211 11.75 9.22 -7.09
CA GLU A 211 11.86 8.08 -6.18
C GLU A 211 10.56 7.82 -5.40
N GLU A 212 9.93 8.89 -4.90
CA GLU A 212 8.65 8.81 -4.19
C GLU A 212 7.54 8.24 -5.09
N LEU A 213 7.42 8.73 -6.32
CA LEU A 213 6.47 8.20 -7.29
C LEU A 213 6.68 6.71 -7.54
N VAL A 214 7.92 6.27 -7.80
CA VAL A 214 8.24 4.86 -8.05
C VAL A 214 7.92 4.00 -6.83
N ARG A 215 8.31 4.45 -5.62
CA ARG A 215 8.00 3.78 -4.36
C ARG A 215 6.49 3.66 -4.16
N PHE A 216 5.75 4.73 -4.43
CA PHE A 216 4.30 4.77 -4.29
C PHE A 216 3.60 3.82 -5.28
N MET A 217 4.02 3.79 -6.54
CA MET A 217 3.51 2.83 -7.54
C MET A 217 3.75 1.39 -7.08
N LYS A 218 4.98 1.05 -6.66
CA LYS A 218 5.33 -0.30 -6.20
C LYS A 218 4.59 -0.74 -4.93
N ALA A 219 4.17 0.21 -4.10
CA ALA A 219 3.41 -0.07 -2.88
C ALA A 219 1.92 -0.33 -3.13
N HIS A 220 1.34 0.24 -4.20
CA HIS A 220 -0.12 0.23 -4.42
C HIS A 220 -0.56 -0.56 -5.66
N LEU A 221 0.37 -0.88 -6.56
CA LEU A 221 0.09 -1.59 -7.80
C LEU A 221 0.80 -2.93 -7.82
N ARG A 222 0.06 -3.97 -8.21
CA ARG A 222 0.57 -5.31 -8.49
C ARG A 222 0.90 -5.42 -9.98
N GLU A 223 1.89 -6.25 -10.31
CA GLU A 223 2.21 -6.61 -11.70
C GLU A 223 2.42 -5.38 -12.60
N LEU A 224 3.32 -4.48 -12.19
CA LEU A 224 3.64 -3.28 -12.94
C LEU A 224 4.32 -3.62 -14.27
N HIS A 225 3.75 -3.14 -15.37
CA HIS A 225 4.27 -3.31 -16.72
C HIS A 225 4.44 -1.97 -17.45
N ALA A 226 5.49 -1.88 -18.27
CA ALA A 226 5.61 -0.88 -19.30
C ALA A 226 5.07 -1.48 -20.61
N VAL A 227 4.14 -0.76 -21.25
CA VAL A 227 3.48 -1.21 -22.48
C VAL A 227 3.54 -0.11 -23.53
N ILE A 228 4.15 -0.42 -24.66
CA ILE A 228 4.24 0.48 -25.81
C ILE A 228 3.26 0.00 -26.89
N LEU A 229 2.40 0.90 -27.34
CA LEU A 229 1.44 0.64 -28.42
C LEU A 229 1.94 1.16 -29.77
N GLY A 230 1.60 0.44 -30.83
CA GLY A 230 1.95 0.78 -32.21
C GLY A 230 3.27 0.17 -32.65
N ARG A 231 3.29 -0.36 -33.88
CA ARG A 231 4.53 -0.80 -34.53
C ARG A 231 5.38 0.38 -34.97
N ASP A 232 6.69 0.18 -34.96
CA ASP A 232 7.63 1.03 -35.70
C ASP A 232 7.27 0.99 -37.19
N ASN A 233 6.53 2.01 -37.62
CA ASN A 233 6.07 2.19 -39.00
C ASN A 233 6.21 3.68 -39.35
N PRO A 234 7.03 4.04 -40.34
CA PRO A 234 7.23 5.44 -40.76
C PRO A 234 5.93 6.19 -41.11
N GLU A 235 4.87 5.47 -41.50
CA GLU A 235 3.58 6.05 -41.85
C GLU A 235 2.68 6.37 -40.64
N LEU A 236 2.94 5.77 -39.46
CA LEU A 236 2.13 5.94 -38.25
C LEU A 236 2.59 7.10 -37.36
N GLY A 237 3.64 7.80 -37.76
CA GLY A 237 4.34 8.78 -36.93
C GLY A 237 5.32 8.09 -35.98
N ALA A 238 6.28 8.84 -35.47
CA ALA A 238 7.34 8.29 -34.62
C ALA A 238 6.94 8.23 -33.13
N GLU A 239 5.82 8.84 -32.73
CA GLU A 239 5.37 8.93 -31.33
C GLU A 239 4.31 7.88 -31.01
N HIS A 240 4.56 7.10 -29.98
CA HIS A 240 3.79 5.93 -29.58
C HIS A 240 3.32 6.03 -28.14
N PRO A 241 2.07 5.65 -27.82
CA PRO A 241 1.61 5.63 -26.44
C PRO A 241 2.41 4.64 -25.58
N LEU A 242 2.97 5.14 -24.48
CA LEU A 242 3.57 4.35 -23.41
C LEU A 242 2.64 4.35 -22.19
N TYR A 243 2.26 3.17 -21.73
CA TYR A 243 1.52 2.96 -20.49
C TYR A 243 2.43 2.30 -19.46
N ILE A 244 2.52 2.88 -18.27
CA ILE A 244 3.22 2.29 -17.13
C ILE A 244 2.16 1.98 -16.09
N VAL A 245 1.64 0.76 -16.15
CA VAL A 245 0.38 0.38 -15.50
C VAL A 245 0.51 -0.90 -14.71
N GLY A 246 -0.29 -1.01 -13.66
CA GLY A 246 -0.46 -2.24 -12.88
C GLY A 246 -1.91 -2.40 -12.44
N THR A 247 -2.16 -3.39 -11.59
CA THR A 247 -3.49 -3.62 -11.02
C THR A 247 -3.54 -3.18 -9.56
N ASP A 248 -4.58 -2.43 -9.19
CA ASP A 248 -4.83 -2.09 -7.78
C ASP A 248 -5.44 -3.28 -7.00
N SER A 249 -5.77 -3.05 -5.73
CA SER A 249 -6.42 -4.05 -4.86
C SER A 249 -7.85 -4.39 -5.27
N ALA A 250 -8.51 -3.54 -6.07
CA ALA A 250 -9.85 -3.76 -6.61
C ALA A 250 -9.83 -4.41 -8.02
N GLY A 251 -8.64 -4.61 -8.60
CA GLY A 251 -8.47 -5.18 -9.94
C GLY A 251 -8.66 -4.17 -11.09
N ASN A 252 -8.61 -2.87 -10.79
CA ASN A 252 -8.61 -1.83 -11.82
C ASN A 252 -7.22 -1.69 -12.44
N LEU A 253 -7.17 -1.29 -13.70
CA LEU A 253 -5.93 -0.92 -14.36
C LEU A 253 -5.61 0.54 -14.04
N VAL A 254 -4.49 0.78 -13.37
CA VAL A 254 -4.08 2.12 -12.89
C VAL A 254 -2.60 2.34 -13.17
N GLY A 255 -2.21 3.58 -13.46
CA GLY A 255 -0.82 3.92 -13.66
C GLY A 255 -0.62 5.28 -14.30
N LEU A 256 0.36 5.36 -15.20
CA LEU A 256 0.73 6.55 -15.93
C LEU A 256 0.63 6.28 -17.45
N LYS A 257 0.36 7.32 -18.21
CA LYS A 257 0.38 7.33 -19.67
C LYS A 257 1.28 8.48 -20.15
N THR A 258 2.13 8.20 -21.11
CA THR A 258 2.95 9.19 -21.81
C THR A 258 3.13 8.76 -23.28
N GLY A 259 4.03 9.42 -24.01
CA GLY A 259 4.47 9.04 -25.35
C GLY A 259 5.97 8.69 -25.36
N VAL A 260 6.36 7.84 -26.29
CA VAL A 260 7.75 7.47 -26.60
C VAL A 260 8.01 7.62 -28.09
N ILE A 261 9.21 8.02 -28.48
CA ILE A 261 9.60 8.04 -29.89
C ILE A 261 10.45 6.82 -30.23
N TRP A 262 10.12 6.08 -31.30
CA TRP A 262 11.08 5.11 -31.85
C TRP A 262 12.20 5.88 -32.54
N THR A 263 13.41 5.75 -32.01
CA THR A 263 14.66 6.25 -32.60
C THR A 263 15.44 5.12 -33.25
#